data_AF-A0A957SW28-F1
#
_entry.id   AF-A0A957SW28-F1
#
_cell.length_a   1.000
_cell.length_b   1.000
_cell.length_c   1.000
_cell.angle_alpha   90.00
_cell.angle_beta   90.00
_cell.angle_gamma   90.00
#
_symmetry.space_group_name_H-M   'P 1'
#
loop_
_entity.id
_entity.type
_entity.pdbx_description
1 polymer ?
#
loop_
_entity_poly.entity_id
_entity_poly.type
_entity_poly.pdbx_seq_one_letter_code
_entity_poly.pdbx_strand_id
1 'polypeptide(L)'
;MMPFTFYRPFGWIMTVSGLILLTLFLLAMSRVPTSTLAVVPTPVARLTPWSTAASDLTGATALTPSQAATVASTPPPSTSTSTSTSTSTNDGADRGAALMTIRGVVIDENGPIAGATVRLHLDPNGTTSATDGSFALVGVAAADLFTVTAWAEGYYINWQRVTAADANKIHMQLHPVYTTDNTDYNWFEEDGVEGSLACGTCHTAYPEWQQDAHSQTATNYRFINMYEGTDINGQQSPLTGYTREGKIAPPDLTKPYYGPGFRLDTPNKTGVCATCHTPMAAKLETTDGCSWSGCHGTTTAQYSEQVSEGASPLYLYGDAEEGISCEFCHKIGDVRLNPATQTPYDDAPGILSLVMHRPEPGQDVFYGPIDDVVRPELEHPRDSYLPLQQESAFCAACH
;
A
#
# COMPACT_ATOMS: atom_id res chain seq x y z
N MET A 1 -14.77 -36.01 -68.66
CA MET A 1 -13.29 -35.92 -68.67
C MET A 1 -12.84 -35.26 -67.37
N MET A 2 -11.73 -35.76 -66.83
CA MET A 2 -11.05 -35.44 -65.57
C MET A 2 -11.48 -36.22 -64.31
N PRO A 3 -10.50 -36.66 -63.48
CA PRO A 3 -10.60 -37.89 -62.71
C PRO A 3 -10.63 -37.67 -61.19
N PHE A 4 -11.19 -38.64 -60.48
CA PHE A 4 -11.07 -38.79 -59.03
C PHE A 4 -9.71 -39.40 -58.66
N THR A 5 -8.90 -38.69 -57.87
CA THR A 5 -7.70 -39.21 -57.21
C THR A 5 -8.00 -39.60 -55.76
N PHE A 6 -7.72 -40.86 -55.44
CA PHE A 6 -7.74 -41.46 -54.10
C PHE A 6 -6.61 -40.91 -53.23
N TYR A 7 -6.94 -40.48 -52.00
CA TYR A 7 -5.97 -40.19 -50.94
C TYR A 7 -5.91 -41.39 -49.97
N ARG A 8 -4.70 -41.92 -49.73
CA ARG A 8 -4.44 -43.00 -48.76
C ARG A 8 -4.14 -42.40 -47.37
N PRO A 9 -4.61 -42.99 -46.26
CA PRO A 9 -4.13 -42.62 -44.93
C PRO A 9 -2.84 -43.38 -44.57
N PHE A 10 -1.91 -42.65 -43.95
CA PHE A 10 -0.69 -43.13 -43.33
C PHE A 10 -1.02 -43.92 -42.06
N GLY A 11 -0.52 -45.15 -41.96
CA GLY A 11 -0.60 -45.97 -40.74
C GLY A 11 0.52 -45.60 -39.76
N TRP A 12 0.14 -45.33 -38.51
CA TRP A 12 1.05 -45.33 -37.37
C TRP A 12 0.95 -46.67 -36.66
N ILE A 13 2.05 -47.41 -36.65
CA ILE A 13 2.25 -48.61 -35.84
C ILE A 13 2.68 -48.14 -34.46
N MET A 14 1.79 -48.19 -33.47
CA MET A 14 2.20 -48.14 -32.06
C MET A 14 2.64 -49.54 -31.63
N THR A 15 3.91 -49.66 -31.26
CA THR A 15 4.49 -50.89 -30.69
C THR A 15 4.08 -51.05 -29.23
N VAL A 16 3.75 -52.29 -28.87
CA VAL A 16 3.16 -52.75 -27.58
C VAL A 16 4.11 -52.61 -26.37
N SER A 17 5.27 -51.97 -26.52
CA SER A 17 6.28 -51.86 -25.45
C SER A 17 6.02 -50.74 -24.45
N GLY A 18 5.15 -49.77 -24.76
CA GLY A 18 4.86 -48.63 -23.87
C GLY A 18 3.86 -48.91 -22.74
N LEU A 19 3.01 -49.93 -22.86
CA LEU A 19 1.93 -50.19 -21.89
C LEU A 19 2.40 -50.92 -20.62
N ILE A 20 3.55 -51.61 -20.67
CA ILE A 20 4.10 -52.38 -19.54
C ILE A 20 4.87 -51.47 -18.56
N LEU A 21 5.46 -50.36 -19.05
CA LEU A 21 6.16 -49.40 -18.19
C LEU A 21 5.20 -48.52 -17.38
N LEU A 22 4.02 -48.19 -17.92
CA LEU A 22 3.02 -47.38 -17.21
C LEU A 22 2.32 -48.15 -16.08
N THR A 23 2.13 -49.47 -16.24
CA THR A 23 1.50 -50.32 -15.21
C THR A 23 2.45 -50.64 -14.05
N LEU A 24 3.76 -50.77 -14.28
CA LEU A 24 4.74 -50.95 -13.21
C LEU A 24 4.97 -49.67 -12.38
N PHE A 25 4.85 -48.49 -13.00
CA PHE A 25 4.97 -47.22 -12.26
C PHE A 25 3.76 -46.97 -11.34
N LEU A 26 2.54 -47.32 -11.79
CA LEU A 26 1.33 -47.21 -10.97
C LEU A 26 1.27 -48.25 -9.83
N LEU A 27 1.87 -49.44 -9.98
CA LEU A 27 2.01 -50.40 -8.88
C LEU A 27 3.09 -50.03 -7.86
N ALA A 28 4.07 -49.20 -8.20
CA ALA A 28 5.10 -48.73 -7.27
C ALA A 28 4.61 -47.60 -6.33
N MET A 29 3.57 -46.85 -6.73
CA MET A 29 3.01 -45.76 -5.91
C MET A 29 1.95 -46.22 -4.89
N SER A 30 1.58 -47.50 -4.87
CA SER A 30 0.55 -48.03 -3.95
C SER A 30 1.10 -48.64 -2.64
N ARG A 31 2.36 -48.35 -2.28
CA ARG A 31 2.98 -48.80 -1.01
C ARG A 31 3.61 -47.67 -0.20
N VAL A 32 2.91 -46.55 -0.07
CA VAL A 32 3.19 -45.60 1.01
C VAL A 32 2.45 -46.08 2.26
N PRO A 33 3.12 -46.36 3.39
CA PRO A 33 2.45 -46.74 4.61
C PRO A 33 1.59 -45.57 5.11
N THR A 34 0.31 -45.83 5.36
CA THR A 34 -0.59 -44.91 6.05
C THR A 34 -0.09 -44.71 7.47
N SER A 35 0.66 -43.64 7.70
CA SER A 35 0.86 -43.08 9.03
C SER A 35 -0.45 -42.42 9.45
N THR A 36 -1.11 -43.00 10.45
CA THR A 36 -2.21 -42.39 11.18
C THR A 36 -1.72 -41.11 11.85
N LEU A 37 -1.87 -39.97 11.17
CA LEU A 37 -1.83 -38.66 11.80
C LEU A 37 -3.14 -38.48 12.56
N ALA A 38 -3.09 -38.76 13.85
CA ALA A 38 -4.11 -38.27 14.78
C ALA A 38 -4.07 -36.74 14.73
N VAL A 39 -5.13 -36.12 14.20
CA VAL A 39 -5.39 -34.70 14.37
C VAL A 39 -5.64 -34.48 15.86
N VAL A 40 -4.62 -34.03 16.57
CA VAL A 40 -4.77 -33.46 17.90
C VAL A 40 -5.38 -32.07 17.70
N PRO A 41 -6.58 -31.78 18.21
CA PRO A 41 -7.10 -30.42 18.18
C PRO A 41 -6.17 -29.54 19.01
N THR A 42 -5.53 -28.57 18.38
CA THR A 42 -4.88 -27.47 19.08
C THR A 42 -5.94 -26.70 19.87
N PRO A 43 -5.76 -26.48 21.18
CA PRO A 43 -6.67 -25.65 21.93
C PRO A 43 -6.60 -24.22 21.40
N VAL A 44 -7.76 -23.67 21.04
CA VAL A 44 -7.95 -22.23 20.83
C VAL A 44 -7.38 -21.52 22.05
N ALA A 45 -6.35 -20.69 21.84
CA ALA A 45 -5.79 -19.86 22.88
C ALA A 45 -6.87 -18.88 23.35
N ARG A 46 -7.44 -19.17 24.51
CA ARG A 46 -8.29 -18.24 25.24
C ARG A 46 -7.42 -17.05 25.61
N LEU A 47 -7.64 -15.91 24.97
CA LEU A 47 -7.00 -14.65 25.38
C LEU A 47 -7.32 -14.41 26.85
N THR A 48 -6.27 -14.41 27.69
CA THR A 48 -6.36 -13.97 29.08
C THR A 48 -6.66 -12.47 29.10
N PRO A 49 -7.57 -11.98 29.95
CA PRO A 49 -7.79 -10.56 30.11
C PRO A 49 -6.48 -9.89 30.54
N TRP A 50 -6.13 -8.78 29.90
CA TRP A 50 -5.09 -7.89 30.42
C TRP A 50 -5.40 -7.54 31.88
N SER A 51 -4.39 -7.73 32.73
CA SER A 51 -4.41 -7.31 34.11
C SER A 51 -4.66 -5.81 34.19
N THR A 52 -5.71 -5.43 34.90
CA THR A 52 -5.98 -4.06 35.33
C THR A 52 -4.81 -3.51 36.15
N ALA A 53 -3.99 -2.67 35.53
CA ALA A 53 -3.16 -1.70 36.21
C ALA A 53 -3.53 -0.30 35.70
N ALA A 54 -4.75 0.12 36.05
CA ALA A 54 -5.19 1.50 35.97
C ALA A 54 -5.69 1.89 37.36
N SER A 55 -4.74 2.30 38.20
CA SER A 55 -5.04 3.03 39.43
C SER A 55 -5.01 4.53 39.13
N ASP A 56 -6.13 5.17 39.47
CA ASP A 56 -6.26 6.59 39.85
C ASP A 56 -6.10 7.67 38.79
N LEU A 57 -7.19 7.93 38.06
CA LEU A 57 -7.59 9.30 37.68
C LEU A 57 -9.12 9.43 37.79
N THR A 58 -9.61 9.62 39.02
CA THR A 58 -10.97 10.13 39.25
C THR A 58 -10.89 11.65 39.35
N GLY A 59 -11.45 12.36 38.37
CA GLY A 59 -11.60 13.81 38.46
C GLY A 59 -11.64 14.53 37.11
N ALA A 60 -12.67 14.31 36.31
CA ALA A 60 -13.03 15.26 35.26
C ALA A 60 -14.55 15.35 35.13
N THR A 61 -15.07 16.48 35.60
CA THR A 61 -16.46 16.89 35.51
C THR A 61 -16.80 17.24 34.06
N ALA A 62 -17.95 16.78 33.58
CA ALA A 62 -18.44 17.06 32.23
C ALA A 62 -18.70 18.56 32.02
N LEU A 63 -18.22 19.11 30.90
CA LEU A 63 -18.59 20.44 30.41
C LEU A 63 -19.35 20.30 29.07
N THR A 64 -20.48 21.00 29.00
CA THR A 64 -21.41 21.10 27.87
C THR A 64 -20.88 22.01 26.75
N PRO A 65 -21.30 21.82 25.49
CA PRO A 65 -20.78 22.57 24.34
C PRO A 65 -21.57 23.87 24.14
N SER A 66 -20.95 25.01 24.43
CA SER A 66 -21.35 26.29 23.83
C SER A 66 -20.21 27.29 23.95
N GLN A 67 -19.60 27.56 22.79
CA GLN A 67 -19.03 28.83 22.31
C GLN A 67 -17.80 28.52 21.45
N ALA A 68 -18.04 28.54 20.14
CA ALA A 68 -17.01 28.76 19.15
C ALA A 68 -16.30 30.09 19.47
N ALA A 69 -15.03 30.01 19.80
CA ALA A 69 -14.14 31.15 19.92
C ALA A 69 -12.90 30.86 19.08
N THR A 70 -12.77 31.66 18.01
CA THR A 70 -11.54 31.95 17.25
C THR A 70 -10.30 31.98 18.15
N VAL A 71 -9.35 31.10 17.87
CA VAL A 71 -7.99 31.19 18.41
C VAL A 71 -7.04 31.44 17.25
N ALA A 72 -6.62 32.70 17.14
CA ALA A 72 -5.44 33.10 16.39
C ALA A 72 -4.20 32.56 17.13
N SER A 73 -3.32 31.88 16.41
CA SER A 73 -2.05 31.37 16.92
C SER A 73 -1.04 32.50 17.07
N THR A 74 -0.78 32.88 18.33
CA THR A 74 0.38 33.68 18.73
C THR A 74 1.60 32.78 18.85
N PRO A 75 2.78 33.13 18.30
CA PRO A 75 3.99 32.32 18.45
C PRO A 75 4.61 32.48 19.86
N PRO A 76 5.34 31.48 20.37
CA PRO A 76 5.92 31.51 21.71
C PRO A 76 7.09 32.51 21.83
N PRO A 77 7.40 32.99 23.06
CA PRO A 77 8.37 34.05 23.29
C PRO A 77 9.81 33.57 23.08
N SER A 78 10.58 34.37 22.34
CA SER A 78 12.02 34.22 22.16
C SER A 78 12.77 34.54 23.45
N THR A 79 13.38 33.54 24.06
CA THR A 79 14.35 33.69 25.16
C THR A 79 15.68 34.15 24.59
N SER A 80 16.02 35.41 24.84
CA SER A 80 17.33 36.00 24.53
C SER A 80 18.36 35.57 25.58
N THR A 81 19.21 34.60 25.25
CA THR A 81 20.43 34.34 26.01
C THR A 81 21.57 35.16 25.41
N SER A 82 21.98 36.20 26.13
CA SER A 82 23.14 37.01 25.83
C SER A 82 24.43 36.22 26.11
N THR A 83 25.06 35.68 25.07
CA THR A 83 26.42 35.14 25.16
C THR A 83 27.41 36.24 24.81
N SER A 84 28.21 36.60 25.81
CA SER A 84 29.30 37.57 25.74
C SER A 84 30.32 37.22 24.65
N THR A 85 30.58 38.19 23.78
CA THR A 85 31.63 38.18 22.77
C THR A 85 33.02 38.12 23.41
N SER A 86 33.70 36.97 23.31
CA SER A 86 35.16 36.92 23.42
C SER A 86 35.74 36.92 22.01
N THR A 87 36.28 38.07 21.62
CA THR A 87 37.06 38.25 20.41
C THR A 87 38.38 37.49 20.54
N SER A 88 38.43 36.26 20.05
CA SER A 88 39.70 35.60 19.69
C SER A 88 39.86 35.69 18.18
N THR A 89 40.74 36.60 17.75
CA THR A 89 41.28 36.65 16.39
C THR A 89 42.01 35.35 16.09
N ASN A 90 41.29 34.38 15.52
CA ASN A 90 41.91 33.29 14.78
C ASN A 90 42.00 33.71 13.32
N ASP A 91 43.15 34.29 12.96
CA ASP A 91 43.65 34.36 11.58
C ASP A 91 44.00 32.93 11.11
N GLY A 92 42.97 32.10 10.95
CA GLY A 92 43.03 30.77 10.37
C GLY A 92 42.11 30.75 9.16
N ALA A 93 42.70 30.92 7.98
CA ALA A 93 42.07 30.91 6.67
C ALA A 93 40.79 30.07 6.58
N ASP A 94 39.65 30.77 6.54
CA ASP A 94 38.43 30.28 5.91
C ASP A 94 38.74 30.11 4.42
N ARG A 95 39.30 28.95 4.07
CA ARG A 95 39.35 28.48 2.69
C ARG A 95 37.92 28.10 2.35
N GLY A 96 37.12 29.09 1.93
CA GLY A 96 35.80 28.85 1.37
C GLY A 96 35.89 27.66 0.41
N ALA A 97 35.12 26.61 0.70
CA ALA A 97 35.17 25.38 -0.06
C ALA A 97 35.05 25.72 -1.54
N ALA A 98 36.00 25.23 -2.36
CA ALA A 98 35.96 25.49 -3.79
C ALA A 98 34.63 24.99 -4.33
N LEU A 99 33.83 25.89 -4.92
CA LEU A 99 32.57 25.52 -5.53
C LEU A 99 32.83 25.00 -6.94
N MET A 100 32.11 23.96 -7.32
CA MET A 100 32.18 23.34 -8.63
C MET A 100 30.80 23.28 -9.29
N THR A 101 30.82 22.97 -10.59
CA THR A 101 29.62 22.66 -11.36
C THR A 101 29.67 21.20 -11.75
N ILE A 102 28.60 20.49 -11.47
CA ILE A 102 28.36 19.13 -11.93
C ILE A 102 27.57 19.20 -13.24
N ARG A 103 27.91 18.37 -14.23
CA ARG A 103 27.25 18.28 -15.53
C ARG A 103 27.06 16.83 -15.93
N GLY A 104 25.97 16.59 -16.63
CA GLY A 104 25.65 15.28 -17.17
C GLY A 104 24.44 15.31 -18.06
N VAL A 105 23.90 14.12 -18.33
CA VAL A 105 22.66 13.92 -19.09
C VAL A 105 21.74 12.97 -18.34
N VAL A 106 20.43 13.21 -18.46
CA VAL A 106 19.37 12.31 -18.03
C VAL A 106 18.73 11.69 -19.28
N ILE A 107 18.67 10.36 -19.32
CA ILE A 107 18.19 9.60 -20.47
C ILE A 107 17.33 8.42 -20.01
N ASP A 108 16.47 7.92 -20.89
CA ASP A 108 15.91 6.57 -20.83
C ASP A 108 16.31 5.74 -22.08
N GLU A 109 15.64 4.61 -22.29
CA GLU A 109 15.81 3.78 -23.48
C GLU A 109 15.42 4.48 -24.80
N ASN A 110 14.55 5.50 -24.74
CA ASN A 110 14.02 6.21 -25.89
C ASN A 110 14.81 7.49 -26.21
N GLY A 111 15.62 7.98 -25.27
CA GLY A 111 16.57 9.07 -25.49
C GLY A 111 16.61 10.06 -24.32
N PRO A 112 16.88 11.35 -24.57
CA PRO A 112 17.00 12.34 -23.51
C PRO A 112 15.66 12.65 -22.83
N ILE A 113 15.67 12.75 -21.51
CA ILE A 113 14.52 13.17 -20.71
C ILE A 113 14.66 14.64 -20.36
N ALA A 114 13.71 15.45 -20.80
CA ALA A 114 13.61 16.86 -20.44
C ALA A 114 12.83 17.06 -19.15
N GLY A 115 13.21 18.06 -18.34
CA GLY A 115 12.48 18.41 -17.12
C GLY A 115 12.67 17.46 -15.94
N ALA A 116 13.59 16.50 -16.02
CA ALA A 116 13.93 15.64 -14.89
C ALA A 116 14.60 16.47 -13.80
N THR A 117 14.15 16.32 -12.56
CA THR A 117 14.80 16.91 -11.39
C THR A 117 16.12 16.19 -11.14
N VAL A 118 17.21 16.94 -10.99
CA VAL A 118 18.54 16.42 -10.66
C VAL A 118 19.07 17.18 -9.45
N ARG A 119 19.49 16.49 -8.40
CA ARG A 119 20.01 17.12 -7.18
C ARG A 119 21.13 16.32 -6.51
N LEU A 120 21.79 16.95 -5.55
CA LEU A 120 22.62 16.21 -4.60
C LEU A 120 21.72 15.58 -3.53
N HIS A 121 22.01 14.34 -3.17
CA HIS A 121 21.28 13.64 -2.11
C HIS A 121 21.35 14.40 -0.78
N LEU A 122 20.20 14.58 -0.12
CA LEU A 122 20.01 15.34 1.13
C LEU A 122 20.40 16.82 1.03
N ASP A 123 20.39 17.38 -0.19
CA ASP A 123 20.69 18.78 -0.44
C ASP A 123 19.52 19.43 -1.21
N PRO A 124 19.03 20.60 -0.77
CA PRO A 124 18.02 21.34 -1.52
C PRO A 124 18.53 21.90 -2.85
N ASN A 125 19.83 21.89 -3.11
CA ASN A 125 20.42 22.32 -4.36
C ASN A 125 20.09 21.33 -5.49
N GLY A 126 19.18 21.74 -6.36
CA GLY A 126 18.73 20.99 -7.52
C GLY A 126 18.70 21.82 -8.80
N THR A 127 18.56 21.12 -9.91
CA THR A 127 18.40 21.66 -11.27
C THR A 127 17.43 20.77 -12.05
N THR A 128 17.06 21.19 -13.26
CA THR A 128 16.25 20.37 -14.17
C THR A 128 16.99 20.11 -15.47
N SER A 129 16.84 18.92 -16.05
CA SER A 129 17.41 18.62 -17.36
C SER A 129 16.75 19.44 -18.48
N ALA A 130 17.55 19.85 -19.47
CA ALA A 130 17.12 20.55 -20.67
C ALA A 130 16.51 19.59 -21.70
N THR A 131 16.05 20.12 -22.84
CA THR A 131 15.40 19.34 -23.91
C THR A 131 16.28 18.22 -24.48
N ASP A 132 17.60 18.39 -24.44
CA ASP A 132 18.58 17.39 -24.86
C ASP A 132 19.02 16.46 -23.70
N GLY A 133 18.32 16.52 -22.56
CA GLY A 133 18.60 15.74 -21.36
C GLY A 133 19.76 16.30 -20.54
N SER A 134 20.49 17.31 -21.02
CA SER A 134 21.64 17.86 -20.32
C SER A 134 21.23 18.60 -19.05
N PHE A 135 22.04 18.50 -18.00
CA PHE A 135 21.86 19.28 -16.77
C PHE A 135 23.17 19.92 -16.31
N ALA A 136 23.04 20.99 -15.53
CA ALA A 136 24.17 21.62 -14.84
C ALA A 136 23.74 22.00 -13.42
N LEU A 137 24.37 21.40 -12.42
CA LEU A 137 24.16 21.70 -11.01
C LEU A 137 25.34 22.54 -10.50
N VAL A 138 25.06 23.80 -10.17
CA VAL A 138 26.07 24.79 -9.80
C VAL A 138 26.19 24.93 -8.29
N GLY A 139 27.29 25.51 -7.81
CA GLY A 139 27.44 25.85 -6.39
C GLY A 139 27.65 24.64 -5.48
N VAL A 140 28.12 23.52 -6.04
CA VAL A 140 28.39 22.31 -5.28
C VAL A 140 29.70 22.47 -4.54
N ALA A 141 29.72 22.26 -3.23
CA ALA A 141 30.97 22.22 -2.47
C ALA A 141 31.81 21.04 -2.98
N ALA A 142 33.08 21.30 -3.34
CA ALA A 142 33.99 20.24 -3.75
C ALA A 142 34.14 19.22 -2.62
N ALA A 143 33.64 18.01 -2.87
CA ALA A 143 33.82 16.83 -2.03
C ALA A 143 34.49 15.74 -2.85
N ASP A 144 35.22 14.84 -2.18
CA ASP A 144 35.88 13.72 -2.85
C ASP A 144 34.87 12.76 -3.49
N LEU A 145 33.68 12.64 -2.87
CA LEU A 145 32.58 11.81 -3.32
C LEU A 145 31.24 12.44 -2.94
N PHE A 146 30.29 12.43 -3.86
CA PHE A 146 28.91 12.87 -3.63
C PHE A 146 27.94 11.94 -4.38
N THR A 147 26.68 11.93 -3.99
CA THR A 147 25.61 11.20 -4.67
C THR A 147 24.72 12.19 -5.40
N VAL A 148 24.55 11.99 -6.70
CA VAL A 148 23.59 12.72 -7.54
C VAL A 148 22.36 11.86 -7.72
N THR A 149 21.17 12.40 -7.51
CA THR A 149 19.91 11.74 -7.83
C THR A 149 19.25 12.39 -9.04
N ALA A 150 18.47 11.61 -9.77
CA ALA A 150 17.65 12.09 -10.88
C ALA A 150 16.28 11.40 -10.85
N TRP A 151 15.23 12.18 -11.10
CA TRP A 151 13.87 11.69 -11.17
C TRP A 151 13.06 12.47 -12.21
N ALA A 152 12.11 11.79 -12.85
CA ALA A 152 11.08 12.38 -13.68
C ALA A 152 9.75 11.64 -13.43
N GLU A 153 8.63 12.31 -13.69
CA GLU A 153 7.30 11.71 -13.56
C GLU A 153 7.20 10.40 -14.36
N GLY A 154 6.72 9.34 -13.71
CA GLY A 154 6.63 8.00 -14.33
C GLY A 154 7.93 7.18 -14.31
N TYR A 155 8.99 7.65 -13.65
CA TYR A 155 10.26 6.92 -13.53
C TYR A 155 10.66 6.66 -12.07
N TYR A 156 11.44 5.61 -11.86
CA TYR A 156 12.12 5.40 -10.58
C TYR A 156 13.16 6.49 -10.34
N ILE A 157 13.42 6.80 -9.06
CA ILE A 157 14.53 7.67 -8.66
C ILE A 157 15.83 6.89 -8.92
N ASN A 158 16.69 7.41 -9.77
CA ASN A 158 18.04 6.86 -9.97
C ASN A 158 19.06 7.69 -9.18
N TRP A 159 20.15 7.06 -8.77
CA TRP A 159 21.27 7.67 -8.09
C TRP A 159 22.61 7.23 -8.68
N GLN A 160 23.60 8.13 -8.65
CA GLN A 160 24.97 7.81 -9.00
C GLN A 160 25.93 8.42 -7.98
N ARG A 161 26.85 7.61 -7.45
CA ARG A 161 28.00 8.11 -6.67
C ARG A 161 29.07 8.61 -7.63
N VAL A 162 29.52 9.85 -7.44
CA VAL A 162 30.38 10.55 -8.39
C VAL A 162 31.52 11.25 -7.64
N THR A 163 32.72 11.16 -8.20
CA THR A 163 33.91 11.86 -7.70
C THR A 163 34.01 13.26 -8.31
N ALA A 164 34.76 14.16 -7.68
CA ALA A 164 35.04 15.47 -8.27
C ALA A 164 35.66 15.40 -9.69
N ALA A 165 36.42 14.35 -9.99
CA ALA A 165 37.05 14.14 -11.30
C ALA A 165 36.04 13.78 -12.40
N ASP A 166 34.95 13.12 -12.03
CA ASP A 166 33.91 12.64 -12.95
C ASP A 166 32.68 13.54 -13.01
N ALA A 167 32.71 14.68 -12.30
CA ALA A 167 31.60 15.59 -12.16
C ALA A 167 31.07 16.19 -13.48
N ASN A 168 31.78 16.06 -14.60
CA ASN A 168 31.33 16.52 -15.91
C ASN A 168 30.94 15.39 -16.87
N LYS A 169 30.82 14.14 -16.36
CA LYS A 169 30.59 12.92 -17.17
C LYS A 169 29.50 12.04 -16.56
N ILE A 170 28.47 12.64 -15.96
CA ILE A 170 27.39 11.90 -15.31
C ILE A 170 26.36 11.47 -16.37
N HIS A 171 25.93 10.21 -16.28
CA HIS A 171 24.89 9.63 -17.13
C HIS A 171 23.83 9.01 -16.22
N MET A 172 22.68 9.67 -16.08
CA MET A 172 21.57 9.20 -15.26
C MET A 172 20.57 8.45 -16.16
N GLN A 173 20.53 7.12 -16.04
CA GLN A 173 19.63 6.26 -16.82
C GLN A 173 18.33 6.02 -16.05
N LEU A 174 17.25 6.71 -16.38
CA LEU A 174 15.96 6.47 -15.74
C LEU A 174 15.27 5.24 -16.32
N HIS A 175 14.53 4.53 -15.47
CA HIS A 175 13.71 3.38 -15.83
C HIS A 175 12.26 3.69 -15.46
N PRO A 176 11.28 3.44 -16.37
CA PRO A 176 9.88 3.65 -16.07
C PRO A 176 9.42 2.84 -14.85
N VAL A 177 8.51 3.39 -14.07
CA VAL A 177 7.87 2.67 -12.96
C VAL A 177 6.94 1.58 -13.48
N TYR A 178 6.73 0.54 -12.67
CA TYR A 178 5.67 -0.43 -12.93
C TYR A 178 4.29 0.22 -12.67
N THR A 179 3.36 0.06 -13.61
CA THR A 179 2.04 0.73 -13.59
C THR A 179 0.85 -0.22 -13.70
N THR A 180 1.07 -1.53 -13.64
CA THR A 180 -0.03 -2.52 -13.74
C THR A 180 -0.53 -2.89 -12.35
N ASP A 181 -1.77 -3.40 -12.29
CA ASP A 181 -2.40 -3.86 -11.08
C ASP A 181 -2.47 -5.41 -11.06
N ASN A 182 -1.45 -6.08 -10.51
CA ASN A 182 -1.44 -7.53 -10.38
C ASN A 182 -2.28 -7.98 -9.17
N THR A 183 -3.49 -8.51 -9.39
CA THR A 183 -4.34 -9.00 -8.29
C THR A 183 -3.76 -10.18 -7.53
N ASP A 184 -2.88 -10.97 -8.16
CA ASP A 184 -2.28 -12.14 -7.51
C ASP A 184 -1.16 -11.78 -6.53
N TYR A 185 -0.75 -10.51 -6.48
CA TYR A 185 0.27 -9.99 -5.59
C TYR A 185 0.04 -10.39 -4.12
N ASN A 186 1.11 -10.83 -3.45
CA ASN A 186 1.09 -11.33 -2.08
C ASN A 186 1.57 -10.30 -1.06
N TRP A 187 1.61 -9.01 -1.43
CA TRP A 187 2.22 -7.96 -0.62
C TRP A 187 3.71 -8.21 -0.39
N PHE A 188 4.39 -7.20 0.12
CA PHE A 188 5.84 -7.11 0.16
C PHE A 188 6.42 -7.89 1.33
N GLU A 189 7.52 -8.58 1.05
CA GLU A 189 8.36 -9.27 2.03
C GLU A 189 9.81 -8.89 1.76
N GLU A 190 10.57 -8.57 2.80
CA GLU A 190 12.01 -8.33 2.73
C GLU A 190 12.72 -9.19 3.76
N ASP A 191 13.69 -10.00 3.32
CA ASP A 191 14.51 -10.86 4.19
C ASP A 191 13.70 -11.75 5.17
N GLY A 192 12.52 -12.25 4.75
CA GLY A 192 11.65 -13.06 5.59
C GLY A 192 10.79 -12.27 6.58
N VAL A 193 10.77 -10.94 6.47
CA VAL A 193 9.89 -10.05 7.23
C VAL A 193 8.74 -9.63 6.33
N GLU A 194 7.52 -10.02 6.71
CA GLU A 194 6.28 -9.77 5.97
C GLU A 194 5.63 -8.44 6.38
N GLY A 195 4.87 -7.85 5.46
CA GLY A 195 3.97 -6.72 5.71
C GLY A 195 4.66 -5.43 6.09
N SER A 196 3.96 -4.56 6.82
CA SER A 196 4.49 -3.26 7.22
C SER A 196 5.69 -3.38 8.17
N LEU A 197 5.87 -4.52 8.84
CA LEU A 197 7.04 -4.77 9.68
C LEU A 197 8.35 -4.70 8.87
N ALA A 198 8.33 -5.09 7.59
CA ALA A 198 9.48 -4.96 6.70
C ALA A 198 9.90 -3.48 6.54
N CYS A 199 8.93 -2.58 6.44
CA CYS A 199 9.15 -1.13 6.37
C CYS A 199 9.80 -0.60 7.66
N GLY A 200 9.44 -1.16 8.82
CA GLY A 200 9.95 -0.77 10.13
C GLY A 200 11.43 -1.06 10.37
N THR A 201 12.08 -1.84 9.50
CA THR A 201 13.53 -2.07 9.55
C THR A 201 14.33 -0.79 9.27
N CYS A 202 13.77 0.10 8.45
CA CYS A 202 14.43 1.32 7.98
C CYS A 202 13.64 2.60 8.32
N HIS A 203 12.30 2.54 8.36
CA HIS A 203 11.45 3.70 8.61
C HIS A 203 11.17 3.91 10.09
N THR A 204 11.65 5.03 10.64
CA THR A 204 11.37 5.46 12.01
C THR A 204 9.89 5.80 12.27
N ALA A 205 9.11 5.97 11.21
CA ALA A 205 7.66 6.21 11.29
C ALA A 205 6.84 4.95 11.61
N TYR A 206 7.40 3.74 11.45
CA TYR A 206 6.66 2.50 11.66
C TYR A 206 6.01 2.38 13.06
N PRO A 207 6.69 2.69 14.18
CA PRO A 207 6.06 2.63 15.50
C PRO A 207 4.93 3.65 15.70
N GLU A 208 4.96 4.78 14.97
CA GLU A 208 3.88 5.76 14.97
C GLU A 208 2.68 5.24 14.17
N TRP A 209 2.92 4.74 12.96
CA TRP A 209 1.89 4.11 12.13
C TRP A 209 1.20 2.95 12.86
N GLN A 210 1.95 2.11 13.58
CA GLN A 210 1.40 0.97 14.33
C GLN A 210 0.44 1.39 15.46
N GLN A 211 0.52 2.64 15.93
CA GLN A 211 -0.37 3.22 16.93
C GLN A 211 -1.51 4.05 16.31
N ASP A 212 -1.49 4.24 14.99
CA ASP A 212 -2.50 5.00 14.26
C ASP A 212 -3.78 4.18 13.99
N ALA A 213 -4.89 4.88 13.71
CA ALA A 213 -6.17 4.25 13.41
C ALA A 213 -6.13 3.44 12.10
N HIS A 214 -5.32 3.84 11.11
CA HIS A 214 -5.19 3.15 9.83
C HIS A 214 -4.70 1.70 10.01
N SER A 215 -3.60 1.51 10.78
CA SER A 215 -3.00 0.19 11.06
C SER A 215 -3.83 -0.72 11.97
N GLN A 216 -4.82 -0.14 12.66
CA GLN A 216 -5.66 -0.84 13.63
C GLN A 216 -7.07 -1.09 13.10
N THR A 217 -7.38 -0.67 11.88
CA THR A 217 -8.77 -0.68 11.41
C THR A 217 -9.34 -2.10 11.38
N ALA A 218 -8.57 -3.09 10.93
CA ALA A 218 -8.97 -4.50 10.88
C ALA A 218 -9.18 -5.15 12.27
N THR A 219 -8.69 -4.53 13.35
CA THR A 219 -8.85 -5.04 14.73
C THR A 219 -9.64 -4.09 15.64
N ASN A 220 -10.12 -2.97 15.10
CA ASN A 220 -10.85 -1.98 15.86
C ASN A 220 -12.25 -2.47 16.22
N TYR A 221 -12.48 -2.71 17.52
CA TYR A 221 -13.78 -3.21 18.00
C TYR A 221 -14.97 -2.35 17.59
N ARG A 222 -14.83 -1.01 17.50
CA ARG A 222 -15.97 -0.17 17.07
C ARG A 222 -16.33 -0.44 15.62
N PHE A 223 -15.32 -0.59 14.75
CA PHE A 223 -15.53 -0.90 13.34
C PHE A 223 -16.12 -2.30 13.15
N ILE A 224 -15.49 -3.32 13.74
CA ILE A 224 -15.93 -4.72 13.62
C ILE A 224 -17.34 -4.89 14.17
N ASN A 225 -17.61 -4.35 15.37
CA ASN A 225 -18.93 -4.48 16.00
C ASN A 225 -20.02 -3.75 15.22
N MET A 226 -19.71 -2.56 14.67
CA MET A 226 -20.64 -1.84 13.80
C MET A 226 -20.87 -2.59 12.48
N TYR A 227 -19.85 -3.28 11.95
CA TYR A 227 -20.04 -4.11 10.78
C TYR A 227 -20.92 -5.33 11.08
N GLU A 228 -20.62 -6.07 12.14
CA GLU A 228 -21.32 -7.31 12.51
C GLU A 228 -22.69 -7.10 13.18
N GLY A 229 -22.91 -5.94 13.80
CA GLY A 229 -24.08 -5.67 14.64
C GLY A 229 -24.00 -6.33 16.01
N THR A 230 -22.81 -6.34 16.60
CA THR A 230 -22.49 -6.99 17.88
C THR A 230 -22.08 -5.98 18.96
N ASP A 231 -22.06 -6.40 20.23
CA ASP A 231 -21.30 -5.69 21.26
C ASP A 231 -19.84 -6.17 21.33
N ILE A 232 -19.05 -5.61 22.26
CA ILE A 232 -17.65 -6.01 22.48
C ILE A 232 -17.46 -7.45 22.96
N ASN A 233 -18.54 -8.14 23.34
CA ASN A 233 -18.53 -9.54 23.75
C ASN A 233 -18.98 -10.48 22.62
N GLY A 234 -19.23 -9.95 21.41
CA GLY A 234 -19.72 -10.70 20.26
C GLY A 234 -21.21 -11.03 20.30
N GLN A 235 -21.99 -10.40 21.20
CA GLN A 235 -23.43 -10.62 21.27
C GLN A 235 -24.13 -9.84 20.16
N GLN A 236 -24.79 -10.54 19.23
CA GLN A 236 -25.43 -9.92 18.07
C GLN A 236 -26.86 -9.46 18.36
N SER A 237 -27.20 -8.26 17.89
CA SER A 237 -28.59 -7.77 17.88
C SER A 237 -29.49 -8.58 16.94
N PRO A 238 -30.81 -8.55 17.12
CA PRO A 238 -31.74 -9.09 16.13
C PRO A 238 -31.55 -8.43 14.76
N LEU A 239 -31.74 -9.19 13.68
CA LEU A 239 -31.76 -8.64 12.32
C LEU A 239 -32.78 -7.52 12.20
N THR A 240 -32.49 -6.56 11.33
CA THR A 240 -33.37 -5.42 11.10
C THR A 240 -34.70 -5.89 10.53
N GLY A 241 -35.77 -5.59 11.26
CA GLY A 241 -37.14 -5.84 10.82
C GLY A 241 -37.62 -4.76 9.87
N TYR A 242 -38.52 -5.12 8.97
CA TYR A 242 -39.19 -4.16 8.08
C TYR A 242 -40.70 -4.24 8.28
N THR A 243 -41.34 -3.07 8.28
CA THR A 243 -42.80 -2.95 8.21
C THR A 243 -43.32 -3.48 6.87
N ARG A 244 -44.63 -3.67 6.76
CA ARG A 244 -45.25 -4.12 5.50
C ARG A 244 -45.04 -3.12 4.36
N GLU A 245 -44.84 -1.85 4.69
CA GLU A 245 -44.55 -0.75 3.77
C GLU A 245 -43.06 -0.66 3.41
N GLY A 246 -42.22 -1.58 3.88
CA GLY A 246 -40.78 -1.61 3.59
C GLY A 246 -39.93 -0.62 4.39
N LYS A 247 -40.51 0.07 5.39
CA LYS A 247 -39.76 0.94 6.30
C LYS A 247 -39.09 0.12 7.39
N ILE A 248 -37.91 0.55 7.85
CA ILE A 248 -37.23 -0.02 9.02
C ILE A 248 -38.20 -0.01 10.21
N ALA A 249 -38.44 -1.19 10.78
CA ALA A 249 -39.22 -1.33 12.00
C ALA A 249 -38.33 -1.00 13.21
N PRO A 250 -38.87 -0.34 14.26
CA PRO A 250 -38.11 -0.13 15.48
C PRO A 250 -37.69 -1.48 16.09
N PRO A 251 -36.54 -1.55 16.77
CA PRO A 251 -36.11 -2.77 17.43
C PRO A 251 -37.13 -3.20 18.50
N ASP A 252 -37.35 -4.51 18.61
CA ASP A 252 -38.19 -5.11 19.64
C ASP A 252 -37.49 -5.00 20.99
N LEU A 253 -37.91 -4.03 21.80
CA LEU A 253 -37.31 -3.73 23.11
C LEU A 253 -37.52 -4.85 24.15
N THR A 254 -38.29 -5.90 23.83
CA THR A 254 -38.41 -7.08 24.69
C THR A 254 -37.29 -8.10 24.46
N LYS A 255 -36.51 -7.93 23.38
CA LYS A 255 -35.35 -8.75 23.07
C LYS A 255 -34.07 -8.00 23.43
N PRO A 256 -32.98 -8.73 23.74
CA PRO A 256 -31.67 -8.10 23.88
C PRO A 256 -31.30 -7.32 22.60
N TYR A 257 -30.77 -6.12 22.79
CA TYR A 257 -30.31 -5.26 21.70
C TYR A 257 -28.91 -4.75 22.07
N TYR A 258 -27.94 -5.07 21.24
CA TYR A 258 -26.52 -4.86 21.47
C TYR A 258 -25.94 -3.73 20.61
N GLY A 259 -26.78 -3.07 19.80
CA GLY A 259 -26.40 -1.98 18.91
C GLY A 259 -26.81 -2.22 17.45
N PRO A 260 -26.65 -1.21 16.59
CA PRO A 260 -26.88 -1.34 15.14
C PRO A 260 -25.72 -2.11 14.48
N GLY A 261 -25.92 -2.53 13.24
CA GLY A 261 -24.80 -2.90 12.39
C GLY A 261 -25.18 -3.30 10.97
N PHE A 262 -24.21 -3.17 10.06
CA PHE A 262 -24.39 -3.36 8.62
C PHE A 262 -24.94 -4.76 8.28
N ARG A 263 -24.41 -5.81 8.92
CA ARG A 263 -24.83 -7.19 8.71
C ARG A 263 -26.22 -7.50 9.26
N LEU A 264 -26.78 -6.66 10.14
CA LEU A 264 -28.17 -6.79 10.58
C LEU A 264 -29.14 -6.37 9.47
N ASP A 265 -28.76 -5.35 8.70
CA ASP A 265 -29.54 -4.83 7.58
C ASP A 265 -29.36 -5.69 6.33
N THR A 266 -28.15 -6.22 6.12
CA THR A 266 -27.75 -6.94 4.91
C THR A 266 -26.95 -8.22 5.21
N PRO A 267 -27.58 -9.23 5.83
CA PRO A 267 -26.88 -10.40 6.39
C PRO A 267 -26.12 -11.25 5.37
N ASN A 268 -26.40 -11.11 4.08
CA ASN A 268 -25.75 -11.87 3.02
C ASN A 268 -24.84 -11.02 2.12
N LYS A 269 -24.55 -9.75 2.46
CA LYS A 269 -23.69 -8.87 1.64
C LYS A 269 -22.48 -8.40 2.43
N THR A 270 -21.39 -8.07 1.72
CA THR A 270 -20.18 -7.53 2.32
C THR A 270 -20.15 -6.00 2.37
N GLY A 271 -20.92 -5.34 1.49
CA GLY A 271 -21.00 -3.88 1.44
C GLY A 271 -19.69 -3.23 1.01
N VAL A 272 -19.61 -1.92 1.26
CA VAL A 272 -18.46 -1.07 0.88
C VAL A 272 -17.47 -0.86 2.02
N CYS A 273 -17.71 -1.41 3.21
CA CYS A 273 -16.90 -1.09 4.39
C CYS A 273 -15.41 -1.41 4.17
N ALA A 274 -15.11 -2.51 3.48
CA ALA A 274 -13.73 -2.90 3.20
C ALA A 274 -13.00 -1.96 2.23
N THR A 275 -13.69 -1.17 1.40
CA THR A 275 -13.03 -0.36 0.35
C THR A 275 -12.13 0.72 0.93
N CYS A 276 -12.47 1.28 2.10
CA CYS A 276 -11.67 2.30 2.78
C CYS A 276 -10.93 1.77 4.01
N HIS A 277 -11.42 0.69 4.63
CA HIS A 277 -10.97 0.27 5.95
C HIS A 277 -10.04 -0.94 5.93
N THR A 278 -10.25 -1.86 4.98
CA THR A 278 -9.47 -3.10 4.85
C THR A 278 -9.29 -3.44 3.37
N PRO A 279 -8.71 -2.54 2.55
CA PRO A 279 -8.57 -2.74 1.10
C PRO A 279 -7.63 -3.89 0.73
N MET A 280 -6.90 -4.44 1.70
CA MET A 280 -6.08 -5.63 1.52
C MET A 280 -6.85 -6.94 1.74
N ALA A 281 -8.12 -6.87 2.16
CA ALA A 281 -8.96 -8.03 2.45
C ALA A 281 -9.29 -8.89 1.23
N ALA A 282 -9.08 -8.39 0.02
CA ALA A 282 -9.42 -9.10 -1.20
C ALA A 282 -8.42 -8.83 -2.32
N LYS A 283 -8.19 -9.87 -3.12
CA LYS A 283 -7.38 -9.84 -4.34
C LYS A 283 -8.26 -9.52 -5.55
N LEU A 284 -8.81 -8.31 -5.54
CA LEU A 284 -9.72 -7.82 -6.58
C LEU A 284 -9.09 -6.64 -7.33
N GLU A 285 -9.47 -6.48 -8.58
CA GLU A 285 -9.12 -5.30 -9.39
C GLU A 285 -9.74 -4.04 -8.75
N THR A 286 -9.03 -2.91 -8.79
CA THR A 286 -9.58 -1.62 -8.31
C THR A 286 -10.81 -1.15 -9.09
N THR A 287 -11.06 -1.72 -10.27
CA THR A 287 -12.23 -1.41 -11.11
C THR A 287 -13.43 -2.34 -10.87
N ASP A 288 -13.30 -3.38 -10.04
CA ASP A 288 -14.40 -4.29 -9.73
C ASP A 288 -15.35 -3.69 -8.68
N GLY A 289 -16.14 -2.71 -9.12
CA GLY A 289 -17.12 -2.01 -8.29
C GLY A 289 -18.12 -2.95 -7.61
N CYS A 290 -18.52 -4.03 -8.28
CA CYS A 290 -19.52 -4.96 -7.76
C CYS A 290 -18.99 -5.77 -6.58
N SER A 291 -17.78 -6.31 -6.69
CA SER A 291 -17.18 -7.13 -5.65
C SER A 291 -16.74 -6.27 -4.46
N TRP A 292 -16.13 -5.11 -4.71
CA TRP A 292 -15.78 -4.15 -3.66
C TRP A 292 -16.99 -3.55 -2.94
N SER A 293 -18.13 -3.37 -3.61
CA SER A 293 -19.35 -2.86 -2.98
C SER A 293 -20.26 -3.94 -2.39
N GLY A 294 -19.93 -5.21 -2.58
CA GLY A 294 -20.78 -6.33 -2.18
C GLY A 294 -22.16 -6.29 -2.85
N CYS A 295 -22.22 -5.94 -4.14
CA CYS A 295 -23.46 -5.80 -4.91
C CYS A 295 -24.32 -7.07 -4.86
N HIS A 296 -23.67 -8.22 -4.93
CA HIS A 296 -24.28 -9.54 -4.86
C HIS A 296 -24.21 -10.13 -3.46
N GLY A 297 -25.18 -11.00 -3.14
CA GLY A 297 -25.10 -11.77 -1.92
C GLY A 297 -24.04 -12.87 -2.01
N THR A 298 -23.50 -13.29 -0.87
CA THR A 298 -22.52 -14.40 -0.78
C THR A 298 -23.01 -15.66 -1.47
N THR A 299 -24.30 -15.98 -1.38
CA THR A 299 -24.90 -17.12 -2.10
C THR A 299 -24.74 -17.01 -3.61
N THR A 300 -24.90 -15.81 -4.19
CA THR A 300 -24.75 -15.64 -5.64
C THR A 300 -23.30 -15.81 -6.07
N ALA A 301 -22.36 -15.24 -5.33
CA ALA A 301 -20.92 -15.40 -5.59
C ALA A 301 -20.50 -16.88 -5.49
N GLN A 302 -21.03 -17.63 -4.52
CA GLN A 302 -20.72 -19.06 -4.34
C GLN A 302 -21.15 -19.95 -5.51
N TYR A 303 -22.17 -19.57 -6.28
CA TYR A 303 -22.73 -20.39 -7.35
C TYR A 303 -22.49 -19.80 -8.75
N SER A 304 -21.68 -18.75 -8.87
CA SER A 304 -21.41 -18.08 -10.14
C SER A 304 -19.92 -17.86 -10.33
N GLU A 305 -19.39 -18.28 -11.48
CA GLU A 305 -18.01 -17.98 -11.89
C GLU A 305 -17.87 -16.54 -12.42
N GLN A 306 -18.99 -15.81 -12.59
CA GLN A 306 -19.00 -14.44 -13.12
C GLN A 306 -19.04 -13.37 -12.03
N VAL A 307 -19.17 -13.77 -10.76
CA VAL A 307 -19.32 -12.85 -9.63
C VAL A 307 -18.32 -13.27 -8.56
N SER A 308 -17.30 -12.44 -8.34
CA SER A 308 -16.34 -12.67 -7.27
C SER A 308 -17.01 -12.53 -5.89
N GLU A 309 -16.43 -13.19 -4.90
CA GLU A 309 -16.80 -12.93 -3.51
C GLU A 309 -16.42 -11.49 -3.14
N GLY A 310 -17.32 -10.80 -2.44
CA GLY A 310 -17.07 -9.42 -2.07
C GLY A 310 -16.02 -9.30 -0.97
N ALA A 311 -15.31 -8.17 -0.93
CA ALA A 311 -14.30 -7.92 0.10
C ALA A 311 -14.96 -7.79 1.48
N SER A 312 -14.58 -8.67 2.42
CA SER A 312 -15.10 -8.68 3.78
C SER A 312 -14.05 -8.16 4.76
N PRO A 313 -14.39 -7.22 5.66
CA PRO A 313 -13.46 -6.75 6.70
C PRO A 313 -13.31 -7.72 7.88
N LEU A 314 -13.90 -8.92 7.81
CA LEU A 314 -13.89 -9.92 8.88
C LEU A 314 -12.93 -11.05 8.56
N TYR A 315 -12.40 -11.66 9.63
CA TYR A 315 -11.54 -12.85 9.58
C TYR A 315 -10.29 -12.66 8.70
N LEU A 316 -9.75 -11.44 8.74
CA LEU A 316 -8.50 -11.10 8.06
C LEU A 316 -7.34 -11.82 8.73
N TYR A 317 -6.31 -12.09 7.93
CA TYR A 317 -5.07 -12.76 8.34
C TYR A 317 -3.89 -12.19 7.53
N GLY A 318 -2.67 -12.37 8.04
CA GLY A 318 -1.47 -11.84 7.38
C GLY A 318 -1.53 -10.33 7.25
N ASP A 319 -1.06 -9.78 6.14
CA ASP A 319 -0.98 -8.33 5.91
C ASP A 319 -2.35 -7.63 5.94
N ALA A 320 -3.43 -8.37 5.67
CA ALA A 320 -4.78 -7.82 5.76
C ALA A 320 -5.20 -7.49 7.21
N GLU A 321 -4.58 -8.08 8.24
CA GLU A 321 -4.84 -7.73 9.66
C GLU A 321 -4.34 -6.33 10.03
N GLU A 322 -3.50 -5.71 9.19
CA GLU A 322 -3.08 -4.32 9.36
C GLU A 322 -4.18 -3.34 8.92
N GLY A 323 -5.19 -3.80 8.17
CA GLY A 323 -6.22 -2.94 7.58
C GLY A 323 -5.65 -2.05 6.46
N ILE A 324 -5.02 -0.94 6.84
CA ILE A 324 -4.32 0.00 5.95
C ILE A 324 -2.81 -0.08 6.24
N SER A 325 -2.11 -0.90 5.46
CA SER A 325 -0.66 -1.10 5.58
C SER A 325 0.14 0.09 5.05
N CYS A 326 1.41 0.18 5.47
CA CYS A 326 2.38 1.07 4.83
C CYS A 326 2.40 0.83 3.32
N GLU A 327 2.47 -0.44 2.94
CA GLU A 327 2.58 -0.81 1.55
C GLU A 327 1.36 -0.41 0.73
N PHE A 328 0.15 -0.62 1.22
CA PHE A 328 -1.07 -0.19 0.52
C PHE A 328 -0.97 1.28 0.10
N CYS A 329 -0.59 2.17 1.03
CA CYS A 329 -0.39 3.59 0.72
C CYS A 329 0.74 3.84 -0.27
N HIS A 330 1.84 3.09 -0.16
CA HIS A 330 3.01 3.23 -1.04
C HIS A 330 2.83 2.55 -2.42
N LYS A 331 1.73 1.84 -2.67
CA LYS A 331 1.36 1.27 -3.98
C LYS A 331 0.29 2.08 -4.73
N ILE A 332 -0.26 3.13 -4.12
CA ILE A 332 -1.19 4.05 -4.78
C ILE A 332 -0.39 4.91 -5.76
N GLY A 333 -0.68 4.75 -7.05
CA GLY A 333 -0.09 5.56 -8.12
C GLY A 333 -0.89 6.82 -8.45
N ASP A 334 -2.21 6.79 -8.27
CA ASP A 334 -3.10 7.91 -8.61
C ASP A 334 -4.47 7.81 -7.90
N VAL A 335 -5.25 8.90 -7.93
CA VAL A 335 -6.64 8.97 -7.47
C VAL A 335 -7.57 9.47 -8.58
N ARG A 336 -8.60 8.69 -8.88
CA ARG A 336 -9.64 9.01 -9.87
C ARG A 336 -10.62 10.04 -9.31
N LEU A 337 -10.39 11.31 -9.61
CA LEU A 337 -11.30 12.40 -9.24
C LEU A 337 -12.28 12.73 -10.37
N ASN A 338 -13.48 13.14 -9.99
CA ASN A 338 -14.44 13.77 -10.89
C ASN A 338 -13.90 15.15 -11.30
N PRO A 339 -13.67 15.42 -12.59
CA PRO A 339 -13.06 16.66 -13.04
C PRO A 339 -13.92 17.90 -12.76
N ALA A 340 -15.25 17.74 -12.62
CA ALA A 340 -16.15 18.85 -12.32
C ALA A 340 -16.15 19.25 -10.85
N THR A 341 -15.96 18.30 -9.92
CA THR A 341 -16.04 18.55 -8.47
C THR A 341 -14.69 18.51 -7.78
N GLN A 342 -13.67 17.92 -8.41
CA GLN A 342 -12.34 17.66 -7.83
C GLN A 342 -12.42 16.79 -6.55
N THR A 343 -13.41 15.89 -6.50
CA THR A 343 -13.62 14.89 -5.44
C THR A 343 -13.75 13.50 -6.08
N PRO A 344 -13.61 12.41 -5.32
CA PRO A 344 -14.01 11.08 -5.81
C PRO A 344 -15.44 11.06 -6.35
N TYR A 345 -15.72 10.09 -7.21
CA TYR A 345 -17.09 9.83 -7.67
C TYR A 345 -17.93 9.25 -6.53
N ASP A 346 -19.21 9.64 -6.47
CA ASP A 346 -20.14 9.25 -5.39
C ASP A 346 -20.30 7.72 -5.23
N ASP A 347 -20.05 6.96 -6.30
CA ASP A 347 -20.17 5.50 -6.37
C ASP A 347 -18.82 4.76 -6.31
N ALA A 348 -17.71 5.45 -6.04
CA ALA A 348 -16.37 4.88 -6.01
C ALA A 348 -15.63 5.16 -4.69
N PRO A 349 -16.13 4.74 -3.51
CA PRO A 349 -15.44 4.97 -2.24
C PRO A 349 -14.15 4.15 -2.12
N GLY A 350 -13.14 4.73 -1.49
CA GLY A 350 -11.89 4.07 -1.12
C GLY A 350 -11.12 3.56 -2.32
N ILE A 351 -10.71 2.30 -2.26
CA ILE A 351 -9.93 1.64 -3.31
C ILE A 351 -10.54 1.72 -4.71
N LEU A 352 -11.86 1.91 -4.84
CA LEU A 352 -12.53 2.09 -6.14
C LEU A 352 -12.14 3.40 -6.85
N SER A 353 -11.73 4.41 -6.09
CA SER A 353 -11.17 5.65 -6.60
C SER A 353 -9.65 5.63 -6.70
N LEU A 354 -8.97 4.55 -6.30
CA LEU A 354 -7.51 4.47 -6.37
C LEU A 354 -7.05 3.79 -7.66
N VAL A 355 -5.86 4.17 -8.11
CA VAL A 355 -5.07 3.40 -9.07
C VAL A 355 -3.95 2.74 -8.30
N MET A 356 -4.00 1.41 -8.20
CA MET A 356 -3.01 0.61 -7.49
C MET A 356 -2.01 0.02 -8.47
N HIS A 357 -0.72 0.05 -8.10
CA HIS A 357 0.35 -0.55 -8.88
C HIS A 357 0.93 -1.76 -8.13
N ARG A 358 0.15 -2.85 -8.06
CA ARG A 358 0.61 -4.13 -7.50
C ARG A 358 1.55 -4.82 -8.49
N PRO A 359 2.84 -5.03 -8.16
CA PRO A 359 3.85 -5.45 -9.12
C PRO A 359 3.89 -6.95 -9.40
N GLU A 360 4.51 -7.33 -10.53
CA GLU A 360 5.02 -8.69 -10.71
C GLU A 360 6.30 -8.93 -9.88
N PRO A 361 6.69 -10.19 -9.63
CA PRO A 361 7.95 -10.49 -8.95
C PRO A 361 9.16 -9.79 -9.59
N GLY A 362 9.92 -9.05 -8.77
CA GLY A 362 11.10 -8.30 -9.21
C GLY A 362 10.80 -6.95 -9.89
N GLN A 363 9.56 -6.45 -9.80
CA GLN A 363 9.15 -5.15 -10.35
C GLN A 363 8.60 -4.21 -9.27
N ASP A 364 9.10 -4.34 -8.02
CA ASP A 364 8.59 -3.55 -6.91
C ASP A 364 8.63 -2.06 -7.17
N VAL A 365 7.55 -1.39 -6.78
CA VAL A 365 7.42 0.06 -6.78
C VAL A 365 6.93 0.55 -5.42
N PHE A 366 7.53 1.63 -4.92
CA PHE A 366 7.11 2.35 -3.72
C PHE A 366 7.06 3.84 -4.04
N TYR A 367 5.87 4.43 -3.96
CA TYR A 367 5.68 5.86 -4.17
C TYR A 367 5.88 6.60 -2.86
N GLY A 368 6.65 7.69 -2.84
CA GLY A 368 6.86 8.50 -1.64
C GLY A 368 6.82 10.00 -1.93
N PRO A 369 6.83 10.86 -0.90
CA PRO A 369 6.79 12.30 -1.07
C PRO A 369 8.18 12.93 -1.27
N ILE A 370 9.24 12.12 -1.39
CA ILE A 370 10.64 12.55 -1.48
C ILE A 370 11.24 12.01 -2.79
N ASP A 371 11.99 12.85 -3.50
CA ASP A 371 12.52 12.59 -4.85
C ASP A 371 14.03 12.36 -4.94
N ASP A 372 14.69 12.19 -3.80
CA ASP A 372 16.12 11.86 -3.70
C ASP A 372 16.40 10.67 -2.77
N VAL A 373 15.47 9.72 -2.74
CA VAL A 373 15.69 8.42 -2.09
C VAL A 373 16.83 7.69 -2.79
N VAL A 374 17.79 7.19 -2.01
CA VAL A 374 18.96 6.44 -2.50
C VAL A 374 19.02 5.10 -1.79
N ARG A 375 19.10 4.02 -2.56
CA ARG A 375 19.16 2.64 -2.06
C ARG A 375 20.40 1.92 -2.59
N PRO A 376 21.63 2.34 -2.22
CA PRO A 376 22.86 1.85 -2.83
C PRO A 376 23.12 0.35 -2.64
N GLU A 377 22.38 -0.31 -1.76
CA GLU A 377 22.37 -1.75 -1.53
C GLU A 377 21.56 -2.53 -2.57
N LEU A 378 20.68 -1.87 -3.33
CA LEU A 378 19.83 -2.50 -4.35
C LEU A 378 20.47 -2.41 -5.74
N GLU A 379 20.36 -3.49 -6.51
CA GLU A 379 20.78 -3.52 -7.92
C GLU A 379 19.86 -2.69 -8.82
N HIS A 380 18.55 -2.68 -8.50
CA HIS A 380 17.52 -1.97 -9.24
C HIS A 380 16.77 -1.00 -8.32
N PRO A 381 16.49 0.22 -8.79
CA PRO A 381 15.69 1.17 -8.02
C PRO A 381 14.24 0.67 -7.97
N ARG A 382 13.59 0.87 -6.82
CA ARG A 382 12.18 0.51 -6.58
C ARG A 382 11.36 1.64 -5.97
N ASP A 383 11.97 2.81 -5.74
CA ASP A 383 11.33 3.97 -5.15
C ASP A 383 11.08 5.03 -6.23
N SER A 384 9.91 5.67 -6.20
CA SER A 384 9.56 6.79 -7.08
C SER A 384 8.92 7.92 -6.28
N TYR A 385 9.16 9.15 -6.71
CA TYR A 385 8.48 10.30 -6.14
C TYR A 385 7.07 10.43 -6.72
N LEU A 386 6.10 10.69 -5.85
CA LEU A 386 4.71 10.95 -6.20
C LEU A 386 4.25 12.24 -5.51
N PRO A 387 4.23 13.38 -6.22
CA PRO A 387 3.73 14.66 -5.68
C PRO A 387 2.34 14.56 -5.06
N LEU A 388 1.48 13.69 -5.60
CA LEU A 388 0.12 13.46 -5.13
C LEU A 388 0.06 13.18 -3.62
N GLN A 389 1.06 12.52 -3.02
CA GLN A 389 1.09 12.27 -1.57
C GLN A 389 1.20 13.54 -0.71
N GLN A 390 1.52 14.69 -1.31
CA GLN A 390 1.52 16.00 -0.66
C GLN A 390 0.18 16.74 -0.83
N GLU A 391 -0.77 16.17 -1.55
CA GLU A 391 -2.07 16.76 -1.85
C GLU A 391 -3.19 16.07 -1.07
N SER A 392 -4.21 16.84 -0.67
CA SER A 392 -5.41 16.25 -0.03
C SER A 392 -6.16 15.27 -0.94
N ALA A 393 -5.95 15.35 -2.26
CA ALA A 393 -6.48 14.41 -3.24
C ALA A 393 -6.10 12.96 -2.94
N PHE A 394 -4.89 12.71 -2.44
CA PHE A 394 -4.44 11.38 -2.04
C PHE A 394 -5.34 10.75 -0.96
N CYS A 395 -5.74 11.56 0.02
CA CYS A 395 -6.59 11.13 1.13
C CYS A 395 -8.07 11.04 0.74
N ALA A 396 -8.48 11.82 -0.27
CA ALA A 396 -9.88 12.05 -0.60
C ALA A 396 -10.64 10.77 -0.99
N ALA A 397 -9.95 9.76 -1.52
CA ALA A 397 -10.58 8.48 -1.84
C ALA A 397 -11.30 7.86 -0.64
N CYS A 398 -10.78 8.05 0.59
CA CYS A 398 -11.33 7.47 1.80
C CYS A 398 -12.01 8.49 2.74
N HIS A 399 -11.66 9.78 2.67
CA HIS A 399 -12.06 10.85 3.59
C HIS A 399 -12.71 12.03 2.87
#